data_AF-A0A370IGK0-F1
#
_entry.id   AF-A0A370IGK0-F1
#
_cell.length_a   1.000
_cell.length_b   1.000
_cell.length_c   1.000
_cell.angle_alpha   90.00
_cell.angle_beta   90.00
_cell.angle_gamma   90.00
#
_symmetry.space_group_name_H-M   'P 1'
#
loop_
_entity.id
_entity.type
_entity.pdbx_description
1 polymer ?
#
loop_
_entity_poly.entity_id
_entity_poly.type
_entity_poly.pdbx_seq_one_letter_code
_entity_poly.pdbx_strand_id
1 'polypeptide(L)'
;VLDAMVENGVDRMVFASSNHAVGMYNAADEHDPEKMTLADAEPVRADAPMRPDSFYGVSKVACEGLTDLYATRHGLDVVNLRIGWYMSAEDLESNTGDDVEPEKARFARSTWLSPRDCRDVHRKAALSDLSESPVTVNAVSRNDDRYFSLTETMQAIGYEPRDNSAEVLDG
;
A
#
# COMPACT_ATOMS: atom_id res chain seq x y z
N VAL A 1 -13.25 -6.01 16.15
CA VAL A 1 -13.45 -4.79 15.35
C VAL A 1 -14.61 -4.97 14.40
N LEU A 2 -14.53 -5.89 13.44
CA LEU A 2 -15.59 -6.11 12.45
C LEU A 2 -16.95 -6.47 13.08
N ASP A 3 -17.00 -7.36 14.07
CA ASP A 3 -18.24 -7.62 14.82
C ASP A 3 -18.81 -6.37 15.48
N ALA A 4 -17.96 -5.60 16.17
CA ALA A 4 -18.38 -4.35 16.81
C ALA A 4 -18.88 -3.31 15.80
N MET A 5 -18.34 -3.26 14.58
CA MET A 5 -18.86 -2.40 13.51
C MET A 5 -20.29 -2.79 13.15
N VAL A 6 -20.55 -4.08 12.94
CA VAL A 6 -21.88 -4.61 12.64
C VAL A 6 -22.86 -4.32 13.78
N GLU A 7 -22.46 -4.59 15.03
CA GLU A 7 -23.28 -4.37 16.22
C GLU A 7 -23.65 -2.89 16.45
N ASN A 8 -22.82 -1.95 15.97
CA ASN A 8 -23.00 -0.52 16.19
C ASN A 8 -23.41 0.25 14.92
N GLY A 9 -23.69 -0.43 13.81
CA GLY A 9 -24.08 0.19 12.55
C GLY A 9 -23.00 1.10 11.96
N VAL A 10 -21.74 0.68 12.02
CA VAL A 10 -20.62 1.37 11.35
C VAL A 10 -20.39 0.68 9.99
N ASP A 11 -20.72 1.38 8.91
CA ASP A 11 -20.75 0.76 7.58
C ASP A 11 -19.38 0.76 6.86
N ARG A 12 -18.54 1.77 7.15
CA ARG A 12 -17.26 1.99 6.44
C ARG A 12 -16.05 1.45 7.21
N MET A 13 -15.30 0.53 6.59
CA MET A 13 -13.97 0.11 7.03
C MET A 13 -12.89 0.61 6.07
N VAL A 14 -11.89 1.32 6.58
CA VAL A 14 -10.61 1.52 5.90
C VAL A 14 -9.59 0.65 6.62
N PHE A 15 -9.30 -0.52 6.06
CA PHE A 15 -8.33 -1.43 6.63
C PHE A 15 -6.92 -1.04 6.18
N ALA A 16 -6.04 -0.75 7.15
CA ALA A 16 -4.62 -0.56 6.92
C ALA A 16 -3.95 -1.91 6.60
N SER A 17 -4.07 -2.33 5.34
CA SER A 17 -3.29 -3.43 4.78
C SER A 17 -1.85 -2.97 4.52
N SER A 18 -1.07 -3.75 3.77
CA SER A 18 0.32 -3.45 3.50
C SER A 18 0.75 -3.96 2.13
N ASN A 19 1.72 -3.27 1.54
CA ASN A 19 2.46 -3.75 0.37
C ASN A 19 3.08 -5.15 0.60
N HIS A 20 3.42 -5.49 1.85
CA HIS A 20 3.96 -6.81 2.25
C HIS A 20 3.00 -7.98 2.01
N ALA A 21 1.71 -7.74 1.72
CA ALA A 21 0.79 -8.79 1.25
C ALA A 21 1.18 -9.35 -0.13
N VAL A 22 1.95 -8.58 -0.90
CA VAL A 22 2.41 -8.87 -2.27
C VAL A 22 3.91 -8.54 -2.46
N GLY A 23 4.69 -8.48 -1.38
CA GLY A 23 6.07 -8.00 -1.43
C GLY A 23 7.05 -8.90 -2.22
N MET A 24 6.74 -10.19 -2.38
CA MET A 24 7.64 -11.14 -3.06
C MET A 24 7.73 -10.97 -4.58
N TYR A 25 6.93 -10.11 -5.21
CA TYR A 25 6.97 -9.94 -6.68
C TYR A 25 8.30 -9.40 -7.20
N ASN A 26 8.90 -8.45 -6.47
CA ASN A 26 10.12 -7.77 -6.88
C ASN A 26 11.24 -7.90 -5.85
N ALA A 27 11.13 -8.84 -4.91
CA ALA A 27 12.13 -9.06 -3.87
C ALA A 27 13.47 -9.50 -4.49
N ALA A 28 14.56 -8.88 -4.06
CA ALA A 28 15.92 -9.33 -4.41
C ALA A 28 16.41 -10.46 -3.49
N ASP A 29 15.84 -10.55 -2.30
CA ASP A 29 16.16 -11.54 -1.28
C ASP A 29 14.85 -12.01 -0.61
N GLU A 30 14.59 -13.32 -0.64
CA GLU A 30 13.39 -13.92 -0.03
C GLU A 30 13.39 -13.88 1.50
N HIS A 31 14.49 -13.47 2.12
CA HIS A 31 14.65 -13.33 3.56
C HIS A 31 14.81 -11.89 4.02
N ASP A 32 14.89 -10.92 3.10
CA ASP A 32 14.97 -9.48 3.40
C ASP A 32 13.90 -8.73 2.56
N PRO A 33 12.67 -8.56 3.10
CA PRO A 33 11.51 -8.06 2.36
C PRO A 33 11.66 -6.60 1.92
N GLU A 34 12.63 -5.87 2.46
CA GLU A 34 12.91 -4.46 2.13
C GLU A 34 14.04 -4.34 1.09
N LYS A 35 14.44 -5.44 0.46
CA LYS A 35 15.33 -5.44 -0.72
C LYS A 35 14.55 -5.76 -1.97
N MET A 36 14.62 -4.87 -2.97
CA MET A 36 14.05 -5.14 -4.29
C MET A 36 15.12 -5.29 -5.36
N THR A 37 14.76 -6.00 -6.44
CA THR A 37 15.60 -6.16 -7.63
C THR A 37 16.14 -4.82 -8.12
N LEU A 38 17.36 -4.78 -8.66
CA LEU A 38 17.90 -3.61 -9.37
C LEU A 38 17.60 -3.64 -10.87
N ALA A 39 17.09 -4.76 -11.38
CA ALA A 39 16.66 -4.90 -12.76
C ALA A 39 15.23 -4.39 -12.96
N ASP A 40 14.64 -4.70 -14.11
CA ASP A 40 13.25 -4.38 -14.41
C ASP A 40 12.31 -4.96 -13.35
N ALA A 41 11.40 -4.12 -12.85
CA ALA A 41 10.41 -4.50 -11.85
C ALA A 41 9.08 -4.85 -12.52
N GLU A 42 8.46 -5.94 -12.08
CA GLU A 42 7.11 -6.32 -12.49
C GLU A 42 6.08 -5.35 -11.88
N PRO A 43 5.19 -4.74 -12.68
CA PRO A 43 4.11 -3.92 -12.14
C PRO A 43 3.13 -4.76 -11.31
N VAL A 44 2.92 -4.38 -10.05
CA VAL A 44 2.00 -5.06 -9.13
C VAL A 44 0.69 -4.27 -9.08
N ARG A 45 -0.35 -4.86 -9.65
CA ARG A 45 -1.73 -4.34 -9.64
C ARG A 45 -2.44 -4.73 -8.35
N ALA A 46 -3.54 -4.04 -8.02
CA ALA A 46 -4.29 -4.32 -6.79
C ALA A 46 -4.90 -5.74 -6.77
N ASP A 47 -5.24 -6.29 -7.94
CA ASP A 47 -5.76 -7.64 -8.16
C ASP A 47 -4.68 -8.71 -8.32
N ALA A 48 -3.40 -8.34 -8.15
CA ALA A 48 -2.31 -9.30 -8.21
C ALA A 48 -2.49 -10.42 -7.15
N PRO A 49 -2.24 -11.69 -7.51
CA PRO A 49 -2.21 -12.80 -6.56
C PRO A 49 -1.37 -12.50 -5.32
N MET A 50 -1.86 -12.90 -4.15
CA MET A 50 -1.13 -12.71 -2.89
C MET A 50 0.21 -13.43 -2.92
N ARG A 51 1.28 -12.72 -2.55
CA ARG A 51 2.64 -13.26 -2.40
C ARG A 51 3.32 -12.58 -1.21
N PRO A 52 2.90 -12.91 0.03
CA PRO A 52 3.40 -12.23 1.20
C PRO A 52 4.88 -12.53 1.45
N ASP A 53 5.61 -11.55 1.94
CA ASP A 53 7.07 -11.64 2.13
C ASP A 53 7.51 -11.91 3.58
N SER A 54 6.55 -11.93 4.50
CA SER A 54 6.78 -12.00 5.93
C SER A 54 5.54 -12.52 6.65
N PHE A 55 5.68 -12.97 7.91
CA PHE A 55 4.52 -13.29 8.75
C PHE A 55 3.61 -12.09 8.99
N TYR A 56 4.18 -10.89 8.98
CA TYR A 56 3.41 -9.66 8.98
C TYR A 56 2.54 -9.55 7.71
N GLY A 57 3.13 -9.74 6.52
CA GLY A 57 2.40 -9.80 5.24
C GLY A 57 1.29 -10.86 5.25
N VAL A 58 1.58 -12.07 5.75
CA VAL A 58 0.58 -13.14 5.92
C VAL A 58 -0.58 -12.70 6.80
N SER A 59 -0.31 -12.00 7.91
CA SER A 59 -1.37 -11.50 8.78
C SER A 59 -2.28 -10.49 8.07
N LYS A 60 -1.73 -9.64 7.19
CA LYS A 60 -2.50 -8.68 6.39
C LYS A 60 -3.35 -9.39 5.35
N VAL A 61 -2.83 -10.41 4.67
CA VAL A 61 -3.61 -11.25 3.75
C VAL A 61 -4.80 -11.91 4.46
N ALA A 62 -4.57 -12.46 5.66
CA ALA A 62 -5.65 -13.04 6.45
C ALA A 62 -6.73 -12.00 6.81
N CYS A 63 -6.32 -10.77 7.18
CA CYS A 63 -7.24 -9.69 7.46
C CYS A 63 -7.98 -9.18 6.22
N GLU A 64 -7.36 -9.12 5.03
CA GLU A 64 -8.07 -8.80 3.78
C GLU A 64 -9.19 -9.82 3.56
N GLY A 65 -8.94 -11.12 3.76
CA GLY A 65 -9.97 -12.16 3.70
C GLY A 65 -11.07 -12.02 4.76
N LEU A 66 -10.74 -11.58 5.98
CA LEU A 66 -11.76 -11.27 7.00
C LEU A 66 -12.63 -10.09 6.57
N THR A 67 -12.05 -9.04 6.01
CA THR A 67 -12.84 -7.88 5.57
C THR A 67 -13.73 -8.22 4.36
N ASP A 68 -13.26 -9.06 3.44
CA ASP A 68 -14.05 -9.58 2.31
C ASP A 68 -15.26 -10.39 2.79
N LEU A 69 -15.05 -11.26 3.77
CA LEU A 69 -16.14 -12.00 4.41
C LEU A 69 -17.21 -11.07 4.98
N TYR A 70 -16.81 -10.01 5.67
CA TYR A 70 -17.77 -9.09 6.31
C TYR A 70 -18.43 -8.14 5.31
N ALA A 71 -17.72 -7.69 4.27
CA ALA A 71 -18.32 -6.98 3.16
C ALA A 71 -19.43 -7.82 2.51
N THR A 72 -19.12 -9.07 2.17
CA THR A 72 -20.07 -9.99 1.54
C THR A 72 -21.25 -10.36 2.45
N ARG A 73 -20.98 -10.66 3.73
CA ARG A 73 -22.00 -11.18 4.66
C ARG A 73 -22.86 -10.10 5.30
N HIS A 74 -22.28 -8.95 5.58
CA HIS A 74 -22.91 -7.89 6.36
C HIS A 74 -23.12 -6.60 5.57
N GLY A 75 -22.70 -6.56 4.30
CA GLY A 75 -22.82 -5.37 3.46
C GLY A 75 -21.91 -4.24 3.90
N LEU A 76 -20.81 -4.54 4.61
CA LEU A 76 -19.84 -3.52 4.97
C LEU A 76 -19.18 -2.95 3.71
N ASP A 77 -19.06 -1.65 3.71
CA ASP A 77 -18.27 -0.91 2.77
C ASP A 77 -16.80 -1.01 3.22
N VAL A 78 -15.97 -1.76 2.49
CA VAL A 78 -14.54 -1.98 2.82
C VAL A 78 -13.58 -1.41 1.76
N VAL A 79 -12.55 -0.69 2.22
CA VAL A 79 -11.33 -0.40 1.45
C VAL A 79 -10.13 -1.07 2.12
N ASN A 80 -9.51 -2.03 1.44
CA ASN A 80 -8.23 -2.62 1.81
C ASN A 80 -7.09 -1.79 1.23
N LEU A 81 -6.49 -0.96 2.08
CA LEU A 81 -5.45 -0.01 1.68
C LEU A 81 -4.07 -0.65 1.88
N ARG A 82 -3.42 -1.11 0.81
CA ARG A 82 -2.05 -1.64 0.85
C ARG A 82 -1.05 -0.50 0.94
N ILE A 83 -0.76 -0.10 2.16
CA ILE A 83 0.17 1.00 2.47
C ILE A 83 1.59 0.59 2.05
N GLY A 84 2.25 1.47 1.30
CA GLY A 84 3.69 1.45 1.01
C GLY A 84 4.51 1.68 2.28
N TRP A 85 5.59 2.46 2.16
CA TRP A 85 6.42 2.83 3.28
C TRP A 85 6.20 4.30 3.66
N TYR A 86 5.42 4.51 4.72
CA TYR A 86 5.24 5.83 5.30
C TYR A 86 6.54 6.32 5.95
N MET A 87 7.12 7.39 5.43
CA MET A 87 8.34 8.00 5.94
C MET A 87 8.26 9.52 5.79
N SER A 88 8.91 10.27 6.69
CA SER A 88 9.20 11.68 6.43
C SER A 88 10.23 11.82 5.29
N ALA A 89 10.47 13.05 4.83
CA ALA A 89 11.53 13.31 3.84
C ALA A 89 12.93 12.96 4.41
N GLU A 90 13.18 13.35 5.66
CA GLU A 90 14.43 13.04 6.36
C GLU A 90 14.64 11.53 6.56
N ASP A 91 13.56 10.80 6.90
CA ASP A 91 13.61 9.34 6.99
C ASP A 91 13.86 8.72 5.62
N LEU A 92 13.24 9.23 4.54
CA LEU A 92 13.50 8.76 3.19
C LEU A 92 14.97 8.96 2.82
N GLU A 93 15.52 10.16 3.01
CA GLU A 93 16.95 10.46 2.77
C GLU A 93 17.86 9.49 3.53
N SER A 94 17.59 9.27 4.81
CA SER A 94 18.35 8.35 5.65
C SER A 94 18.28 6.89 5.17
N ASN A 95 17.16 6.48 4.56
CA ASN A 95 16.97 5.15 3.99
C ASN A 95 17.41 5.04 2.51
N THR A 96 17.98 6.10 1.94
CA THR A 96 18.46 6.12 0.55
C THR A 96 19.85 6.71 0.36
N GLY A 97 20.54 7.06 1.45
CA GLY A 97 21.89 7.64 1.41
C GLY A 97 22.97 6.67 0.92
N ASP A 98 24.18 7.20 0.74
CA ASP A 98 25.32 6.47 0.13
C ASP A 98 25.73 5.19 0.88
N ASP A 99 25.48 5.12 2.19
CA ASP A 99 25.80 3.96 3.02
C ASP A 99 24.72 2.87 2.98
N VAL A 100 23.60 3.10 2.28
CA VAL A 100 22.49 2.16 2.16
C VAL A 100 22.69 1.24 0.95
N GLU A 101 22.45 -0.06 1.15
CA GLU A 101 22.49 -1.04 0.06
C GLU A 101 21.56 -0.61 -1.11
N PRO A 102 22.00 -0.65 -2.38
CA PRO A 102 21.22 -0.14 -3.51
C PRO A 102 19.81 -0.73 -3.63
N GLU A 103 19.65 -2.02 -3.32
CA GLU A 103 18.38 -2.75 -3.32
C GLU A 103 17.39 -2.19 -2.28
N LYS A 104 17.91 -1.79 -1.10
CA LYS A 104 17.12 -1.17 -0.03
C LYS A 104 16.75 0.26 -0.36
N ALA A 105 17.71 1.04 -0.87
CA ALA A 105 17.48 2.40 -1.30
C ALA A 105 16.42 2.44 -2.42
N ARG A 106 16.48 1.51 -3.38
CA ARG A 106 15.46 1.41 -4.43
C ARG A 106 14.09 1.02 -3.86
N PHE A 107 14.03 0.07 -2.92
CA PHE A 107 12.78 -0.31 -2.26
C PHE A 107 12.14 0.89 -1.54
N ALA A 108 12.93 1.62 -0.75
CA ALA A 108 12.49 2.84 -0.07
C ALA A 108 11.92 3.86 -1.07
N ARG A 109 12.66 4.21 -2.14
CA ARG A 109 12.17 5.16 -3.16
C ARG A 109 10.91 4.68 -3.89
N SER A 110 10.81 3.38 -4.18
CA SER A 110 9.69 2.81 -4.94
C SER A 110 8.41 2.77 -4.13
N THR A 111 8.52 2.44 -2.84
CA THR A 111 7.38 2.20 -1.95
C THR A 111 7.01 3.41 -1.10
N TRP A 112 7.80 4.49 -1.13
CA TRP A 112 7.58 5.67 -0.30
C TRP A 112 6.16 6.22 -0.41
N LEU A 113 5.60 6.58 0.75
CA LEU A 113 4.34 7.28 0.89
C LEU A 113 4.56 8.49 1.79
N SER A 114 4.47 9.69 1.21
CA SER A 114 4.71 10.93 1.96
C SER A 114 3.63 11.16 3.03
N PRO A 115 3.89 11.99 4.05
CA PRO A 115 2.87 12.36 5.02
C PRO A 115 1.66 13.08 4.42
N ARG A 116 1.86 13.85 3.35
CA ARG A 116 0.79 14.57 2.65
C ARG A 116 -0.11 13.60 1.89
N ASP A 117 0.50 12.71 1.12
CA ASP A 117 -0.18 11.72 0.29
C ASP A 117 -0.85 10.64 1.15
N CYS A 118 -0.23 10.23 2.26
CA CYS A 118 -0.82 9.34 3.25
C CYS A 118 -2.15 9.89 3.80
N ARG A 119 -2.17 11.15 4.20
CA ARG A 119 -3.40 11.80 4.69
C ARG A 119 -4.47 11.85 3.60
N ASP A 120 -4.10 12.17 2.37
CA ASP A 120 -5.04 12.27 1.27
C ASP A 120 -5.67 10.90 0.94
N VAL A 121 -4.86 9.85 0.78
CA VAL A 121 -5.37 8.52 0.44
C VAL A 121 -6.28 7.96 1.53
N HIS A 122 -5.98 8.18 2.81
CA HIS A 122 -6.86 7.77 3.91
C HIS A 122 -8.18 8.55 3.90
N ARG A 123 -8.12 9.87 3.63
CA ARG A 123 -9.32 10.69 3.50
C ARG A 123 -10.20 10.22 2.34
N LYS A 124 -9.60 9.91 1.19
CA LYS A 124 -10.29 9.37 0.01
C LYS A 124 -10.90 8.00 0.31
N ALA A 125 -10.12 7.07 0.87
CA ALA A 125 -10.63 5.75 1.26
C ALA A 125 -11.82 5.83 2.24
N ALA A 126 -11.82 6.82 3.15
CA ALA A 126 -12.88 6.99 4.13
C ALA A 126 -14.15 7.67 3.57
N LEU A 127 -14.03 8.52 2.55
CA LEU A 127 -15.10 9.44 2.14
C LEU A 127 -15.59 9.26 0.71
N SER A 128 -14.88 8.51 -0.14
CA SER A 128 -15.29 8.28 -1.52
C SER A 128 -16.42 7.26 -1.61
N ASP A 129 -17.37 7.50 -2.52
CA ASP A 129 -18.39 6.54 -2.89
C ASP A 129 -17.73 5.35 -3.62
N LEU A 130 -18.06 4.12 -3.23
CA LEU A 130 -17.56 2.93 -3.90
C LEU A 130 -18.59 2.34 -4.85
N SER A 131 -18.13 1.90 -6.03
CA SER A 131 -18.94 1.12 -6.96
C SER A 131 -19.01 -0.37 -6.59
N GLU A 132 -18.08 -0.86 -5.78
CA GLU A 132 -17.99 -2.26 -5.34
C GLU A 132 -17.36 -2.35 -3.94
N SER A 133 -17.65 -3.43 -3.21
CA SER A 133 -17.08 -3.72 -1.90
C SER A 133 -16.87 -5.23 -1.70
N PRO A 134 -15.71 -5.67 -1.17
CA PRO A 134 -14.56 -4.84 -0.80
C PRO A 134 -13.82 -4.33 -2.04
N VAL A 135 -13.08 -3.23 -1.90
CA VAL A 135 -12.08 -2.82 -2.88
C VAL A 135 -10.68 -2.84 -2.27
N THR A 136 -9.71 -3.39 -2.99
CA THR A 136 -8.30 -3.37 -2.60
C THR A 136 -7.56 -2.38 -3.48
N VAL A 137 -6.70 -1.55 -2.87
CA VAL A 137 -5.97 -0.49 -3.57
C VAL A 137 -4.55 -0.33 -3.02
N ASN A 138 -3.60 0.07 -3.86
CA ASN A 138 -2.24 0.38 -3.44
C ASN A 138 -2.11 1.84 -2.99
N ALA A 139 -1.33 2.09 -1.94
CA ALA A 139 -1.08 3.43 -1.41
C ALA A 139 0.42 3.73 -1.36
N VAL A 140 0.91 4.34 -2.43
CA VAL A 140 2.24 4.94 -2.54
C VAL A 140 2.11 6.37 -3.08
N SER A 141 3.16 7.18 -2.91
CA SER A 141 3.30 8.46 -3.61
C SER A 141 3.55 8.23 -5.11
N ARG A 142 3.61 9.30 -5.92
CA ARG A 142 3.78 9.18 -7.39
C ARG A 142 5.24 8.95 -7.78
N ASN A 143 5.95 8.11 -7.02
CA ASN A 143 7.37 7.85 -7.16
C ASN A 143 7.69 7.37 -8.58
N ASP A 144 8.79 7.85 -9.16
CA ASP A 144 9.23 7.43 -10.49
C ASP A 144 9.63 5.95 -10.52
N ASP A 145 10.26 5.48 -9.45
CA ASP A 145 10.67 4.08 -9.26
C ASP A 145 9.49 3.15 -8.88
N ARG A 146 8.26 3.65 -8.71
CA ARG A 146 7.14 2.82 -8.22
C ARG A 146 6.89 1.62 -9.14
N TYR A 147 6.63 0.47 -8.53
CA TYR A 147 6.13 -0.72 -9.22
C TYR A 147 4.68 -1.06 -8.85
N PHE A 148 4.11 -0.40 -7.84
CA PHE A 148 2.70 -0.54 -7.52
C PHE A 148 1.84 0.31 -8.47
N SER A 149 0.91 -0.34 -9.16
CA SER A 149 -0.10 0.36 -9.97
C SER A 149 -0.99 1.21 -9.08
N LEU A 150 -1.21 2.46 -9.49
CA LEU A 150 -2.14 3.39 -8.86
C LEU A 150 -3.44 3.56 -9.67
N THR A 151 -3.55 2.95 -10.85
CA THR A 151 -4.73 3.08 -11.73
C THR A 151 -6.01 2.69 -10.99
N GLU A 152 -5.98 1.59 -10.26
CA GLU A 152 -7.13 1.08 -9.50
C GLU A 152 -7.46 2.01 -8.34
N THR A 153 -6.44 2.51 -7.64
CA THR A 153 -6.60 3.47 -6.54
C THR A 153 -7.21 4.79 -7.04
N MET A 154 -6.77 5.28 -8.19
CA MET A 154 -7.31 6.47 -8.85
C MET A 154 -8.77 6.26 -9.24
N GLN A 155 -9.10 5.12 -9.84
CA GLN A 155 -10.46 4.81 -10.30
C GLN A 155 -11.44 4.56 -9.16
N ALA A 156 -11.04 3.79 -8.15
CA ALA A 156 -11.92 3.36 -7.07
C ALA A 156 -12.20 4.46 -6.05
N ILE A 157 -11.18 5.28 -5.71
CA ILE A 157 -11.30 6.26 -4.62
C ILE A 157 -10.88 7.68 -5.02
N GLY A 158 -10.46 7.92 -6.27
CA GLY A 158 -10.09 9.26 -6.73
C GLY A 158 -8.83 9.82 -6.07
N TYR A 159 -7.87 8.96 -5.76
CA TYR A 159 -6.58 9.34 -5.17
C TYR A 159 -5.59 9.79 -6.24
N GLU A 160 -5.02 10.98 -6.07
CA GLU A 160 -4.06 11.58 -7.01
C GLU A 160 -2.81 12.02 -6.23
N PRO A 161 -1.81 11.14 -6.04
CA PRO A 161 -0.62 11.46 -5.25
C PRO A 161 0.17 12.61 -5.86
N ARG A 162 0.80 13.41 -5.01
CA ARG A 162 1.49 14.64 -5.42
C ARG A 162 2.98 14.59 -5.18
N ASP A 163 3.45 13.89 -4.16
CA ASP A 163 4.89 13.79 -3.86
C ASP A 163 5.55 12.69 -4.70
N ASN A 164 6.85 12.85 -4.94
CA ASN A 164 7.68 11.88 -5.65
C ASN A 164 9.00 11.77 -4.89
N SER A 165 9.43 10.54 -4.58
CA SER A 165 10.68 10.30 -3.85
C SER A 165 11.91 10.89 -4.56
N ALA A 166 11.99 10.83 -5.90
CA ALA A 166 13.12 11.39 -6.64
C ALA A 166 13.20 12.92 -6.49
N GLU A 167 12.07 13.62 -6.63
CA GLU A 167 12.01 15.08 -6.51
C GLU A 167 12.37 15.58 -5.10
N VAL A 168 12.07 14.79 -4.06
CA VAL A 168 12.40 15.13 -2.68
C VAL A 168 13.88 14.91 -2.38
N LEU A 169 14.49 13.89 -2.98
CA LEU A 169 15.92 13.58 -2.78
C LEU A 169 16.86 14.48 -3.60
N ASP A 170 16.37 15.06 -4.71
CA ASP A 170 17.14 15.96 -5.57
C ASP A 170 17.16 17.43 -5.11
N GLY A 171 16.30 17.80 -4.16
CA GLY A 171 16.08 19.19 -3.71
C GLY A 171 16.88 19.59 -2.48
#